data_AF-A0A7V7WGG2-F1
#
_entry.id   AF-A0A7V7WGG2-F1
#
_cell.length_a   1.000
_cell.length_b   1.000
_cell.length_c   1.000
_cell.angle_alpha   90.00
_cell.angle_beta   90.00
_cell.angle_gamma   90.00
#
_symmetry.space_group_name_H-M   'P 1'
#
loop_
_entity.id
_entity.type
_entity.pdbx_description
1 polymer ?
#
loop_
_entity_poly.entity_id
_entity_poly.type
_entity_poly.pdbx_seq_one_letter_code
_entity_poly.pdbx_strand_id
1 'polypeptide(L)'
;VWHGVAGPQGGEYPAVTLTITKKPGENAIDVANAVMRRAESLRNTIIPASVDFAETRNYGLTADDKAKQLIQKLLFATAAVVALVFIALGRREAAIVGVAVILTLTVTLFASWAWGFTLNRVSLFALIFSIGILVDDAIVVVENVHRHLAMNNSAQNLEADPNTAGHEAVSHAPPDLLSIIPRAVDEVGGPTILATFTVIAALLPMAFVSGLMGPYMAPIPINASMGMLLSLAIAFMVTPWLARLWLKALPHSGQGEGGLAARLGTIFERVFAPLLAAEGGAAKRRLLWFGLAALIAVSLLLPALGWVVLKMLPFDNKSEFQVVVDMPAGTPLEKTAAVLQELGAHLARQPEVLNYQAYAGVAAPINFNGLVRQYYLRAGGEVGDMQVNLAPKTQRKEPSHAI
;
A
#
# COMPACT_ATOMS: atom_id res chain seq x y z
N VAL A 1 -36.60 -17.18 3.27
CA VAL A 1 -35.48 -16.49 2.59
C VAL A 1 -35.90 -16.27 1.16
N TRP A 2 -35.68 -15.06 0.63
CA TRP A 2 -36.05 -14.69 -0.73
C TRP A 2 -34.85 -14.07 -1.43
N HIS A 3 -34.80 -14.25 -2.75
CA HIS A 3 -33.86 -13.58 -3.63
C HIS A 3 -34.63 -12.68 -4.59
N GLY A 4 -34.39 -11.38 -4.51
CA GLY A 4 -34.95 -10.42 -5.43
C GLY A 4 -33.91 -9.96 -6.42
N VAL A 5 -34.27 -9.97 -7.70
CA VAL A 5 -33.47 -9.38 -8.78
C VAL A 5 -34.08 -8.03 -9.13
N ALA A 6 -33.26 -6.99 -9.20
CA ALA A 6 -33.71 -5.65 -9.55
C ALA A 6 -33.69 -5.45 -11.08
N GLY A 7 -34.50 -4.50 -11.58
CA GLY A 7 -34.59 -4.14 -12.99
C GLY A 7 -35.90 -4.53 -13.68
N PRO A 8 -36.05 -4.24 -14.99
CA PRO A 8 -37.34 -4.34 -15.72
C PRO A 8 -37.90 -5.76 -15.85
N GLN A 9 -37.03 -6.76 -15.78
CA GLN A 9 -37.40 -8.19 -15.75
C GLN A 9 -37.12 -8.82 -14.37
N GLY A 10 -36.88 -7.97 -13.37
CA GLY A 10 -36.62 -8.37 -12.01
C GLY A 10 -37.86 -8.97 -11.35
N GLY A 11 -37.64 -9.99 -10.52
CA GLY A 11 -38.68 -10.67 -9.75
C GLY A 11 -38.14 -11.10 -8.40
N GLU A 12 -39.05 -11.44 -7.49
CA GLU A 12 -38.70 -12.02 -6.20
C GLU A 12 -39.01 -13.52 -6.20
N TYR A 13 -38.03 -14.31 -5.81
CA TYR A 13 -38.08 -15.77 -5.87
C TYR A 13 -37.78 -16.37 -4.49
N PRO A 14 -38.50 -17.42 -4.07
CA PRO A 14 -38.10 -18.21 -2.90
C PRO A 14 -36.68 -18.74 -3.11
N ALA A 15 -35.83 -18.61 -2.11
CA ALA A 15 -34.41 -18.94 -2.23
C ALA A 15 -33.91 -19.77 -1.04
N VAL A 16 -32.89 -20.57 -1.31
CA VAL A 16 -32.10 -21.27 -0.29
C VAL A 16 -30.68 -20.76 -0.37
N THR A 17 -30.18 -20.21 0.73
CA THR A 17 -28.82 -19.68 0.79
C THR A 17 -27.84 -20.77 1.19
N LEU A 18 -26.87 -21.06 0.32
CA LEU A 18 -25.74 -21.93 0.62
C LEU A 18 -24.51 -21.07 0.94
N THR A 19 -23.99 -21.17 2.16
CA THR A 19 -22.76 -20.47 2.54
C THR A 19 -21.59 -21.44 2.53
N ILE A 20 -20.55 -21.12 1.76
CA ILE A 20 -19.33 -21.92 1.66
C ILE A 20 -18.18 -21.11 2.24
N THR A 21 -17.49 -21.69 3.22
CA THR A 21 -16.34 -21.05 3.87
C THR A 21 -15.08 -21.82 3.52
N LYS A 22 -14.00 -21.09 3.21
CA LYS A 22 -12.69 -21.70 2.96
C LYS A 22 -12.13 -22.32 4.24
N LYS A 23 -11.34 -23.38 4.09
CA LYS A 23 -10.56 -23.91 5.22
C LYS A 23 -9.40 -22.94 5.56
N PRO A 24 -8.91 -22.94 6.81
CA PRO A 24 -7.67 -22.25 7.17
C PRO A 24 -6.52 -22.68 6.24
N GLY A 25 -5.64 -21.76 5.86
CA GLY A 25 -4.52 -22.04 4.94
C GLY A 25 -4.87 -22.04 3.44
N GLU A 26 -6.12 -22.29 3.07
CA GLU A 26 -6.54 -22.35 1.66
C GLU A 26 -6.68 -20.96 1.02
N ASN A 27 -6.38 -20.87 -0.28
CA ASN A 27 -6.55 -19.66 -1.08
C ASN A 27 -8.04 -19.41 -1.39
N ALA A 28 -8.52 -18.22 -1.05
CA ALA A 28 -9.92 -17.85 -1.26
C ALA A 28 -10.31 -17.79 -2.75
N ILE A 29 -9.38 -17.39 -3.62
CA ILE A 29 -9.60 -17.27 -5.08
C ILE A 29 -9.79 -18.67 -5.67
N ASP A 30 -8.90 -19.59 -5.34
CA ASP A 30 -8.94 -20.97 -5.86
C ASP A 30 -10.19 -21.71 -5.39
N VAL A 31 -10.55 -21.55 -4.12
CA VAL A 31 -11.77 -22.14 -3.55
C VAL A 31 -13.01 -21.57 -4.22
N ALA A 32 -13.13 -20.25 -4.38
CA ALA A 32 -14.27 -19.63 -5.05
C ALA A 32 -14.43 -20.13 -6.49
N ASN A 33 -13.33 -20.16 -7.26
CA ASN A 33 -13.33 -20.65 -8.63
C ASN A 33 -13.69 -22.14 -8.71
N ALA A 34 -13.18 -22.97 -7.78
CA ALA A 34 -13.51 -24.39 -7.72
C ALA A 34 -14.98 -24.64 -7.39
N VAL A 35 -15.55 -23.84 -6.46
CA VAL A 35 -16.97 -23.88 -6.12
C VAL A 35 -17.83 -23.53 -7.32
N MET A 36 -17.52 -22.44 -8.03
CA MET A 36 -18.29 -22.01 -9.20
C MET A 36 -18.21 -23.03 -10.34
N ARG A 37 -17.01 -23.54 -10.67
CA ARG A 37 -16.85 -24.63 -11.64
C ARG A 37 -17.64 -25.88 -11.25
N ARG A 38 -17.66 -26.21 -9.95
CA ARG A 38 -18.43 -27.35 -9.45
C ARG A 38 -19.92 -27.09 -9.60
N ALA A 39 -20.42 -25.92 -9.22
CA ALA A 39 -21.83 -25.54 -9.37
C ALA A 39 -22.28 -25.59 -10.85
N GLU A 40 -21.47 -25.07 -11.76
CA GLU A 40 -21.71 -25.15 -13.21
C GLU A 40 -21.76 -26.60 -13.71
N SER A 41 -20.84 -27.48 -13.26
CA SER A 41 -20.84 -28.90 -13.63
C SER A 41 -22.09 -29.67 -13.17
N LEU A 42 -22.76 -29.16 -12.12
CA LEU A 42 -23.98 -29.74 -11.57
C LEU A 42 -25.25 -29.22 -12.26
N ARG A 43 -25.13 -28.18 -13.11
CA ARG A 43 -26.26 -27.62 -13.86
C ARG A 43 -26.77 -28.64 -14.86
N ASN A 44 -28.09 -28.80 -14.93
CA ASN A 44 -28.77 -29.77 -15.80
C ASN A 44 -28.45 -31.25 -15.52
N THR A 45 -27.80 -31.56 -14.38
CA THR A 45 -27.56 -32.95 -13.93
C THR A 45 -28.21 -33.17 -12.58
N ILE A 46 -27.62 -32.60 -11.51
CA ILE A 46 -28.18 -32.63 -10.16
C ILE A 46 -29.11 -31.45 -9.91
N ILE A 47 -28.75 -30.27 -10.43
CA ILE A 47 -29.57 -29.06 -10.35
C ILE A 47 -30.55 -29.08 -11.53
N PRO A 48 -31.87 -29.25 -11.30
CA PRO A 48 -32.86 -29.27 -12.38
C PRO A 48 -32.90 -27.93 -13.13
N ALA A 49 -33.33 -27.96 -14.40
CA ALA A 49 -33.42 -26.76 -15.23
C ALA A 49 -34.37 -25.67 -14.68
N SER A 50 -35.29 -26.04 -13.78
CA SER A 50 -36.21 -25.10 -13.11
C SER A 50 -35.61 -24.40 -11.89
N VAL A 51 -34.40 -24.77 -11.46
CA VAL A 51 -33.71 -24.18 -10.32
C VAL A 51 -32.48 -23.47 -10.83
N ASP A 52 -32.41 -22.16 -10.61
CA ASP A 52 -31.21 -21.38 -10.90
C ASP A 52 -30.38 -21.18 -9.64
N PHE A 53 -29.07 -21.01 -9.81
CA PHE A 53 -28.19 -20.61 -8.71
C PHE A 53 -27.60 -19.23 -9.04
N ALA A 54 -27.66 -18.32 -8.07
CA ALA A 54 -27.12 -16.98 -8.21
C ALA A 54 -25.92 -16.80 -7.27
N GLU A 55 -24.84 -16.23 -7.80
CA GLU A 55 -23.72 -15.78 -6.99
C GLU A 55 -24.12 -14.49 -6.28
N THR A 56 -24.30 -14.57 -4.97
CA THR A 56 -24.70 -13.42 -4.17
C THR A 56 -23.53 -12.74 -3.48
N ARG A 57 -22.47 -13.47 -3.14
CA ARG A 57 -21.28 -12.91 -2.47
C ARG A 57 -20.04 -13.75 -2.71
N ASN A 58 -19.01 -13.14 -3.27
CA ASN A 58 -17.75 -13.81 -3.59
C ASN A 58 -16.53 -12.98 -3.18
N TYR A 59 -15.99 -13.34 -2.02
CA TYR A 59 -14.75 -12.75 -1.51
C TYR A 59 -13.50 -13.26 -2.23
N GLY A 60 -13.57 -14.36 -2.98
CA GLY A 60 -12.48 -14.78 -3.86
C GLY A 60 -12.28 -13.80 -5.01
N LEU A 61 -13.36 -13.48 -5.73
CA LEU A 61 -13.34 -12.48 -6.81
C LEU A 61 -12.89 -11.10 -6.32
N THR A 62 -13.46 -10.65 -5.20
CA THR A 62 -13.05 -9.37 -4.60
C THR A 62 -11.58 -9.37 -4.18
N ALA A 63 -11.07 -10.49 -3.63
CA ALA A 63 -9.67 -10.60 -3.26
C ALA A 63 -8.75 -10.56 -4.48
N ASP A 64 -9.12 -11.23 -5.58
CA ASP A 64 -8.36 -11.23 -6.84
C ASP A 64 -8.26 -9.83 -7.44
N ASP A 65 -9.39 -9.12 -7.56
CA ASP A 65 -9.42 -7.74 -8.06
C ASP A 65 -8.54 -6.81 -7.23
N LYS A 66 -8.62 -6.94 -5.89
CA LYS A 66 -7.82 -6.12 -4.97
C LYS A 66 -6.34 -6.48 -5.06
N ALA A 67 -5.99 -7.77 -5.19
CA ALA A 67 -4.60 -8.21 -5.34
C ALA A 67 -4.00 -7.68 -6.64
N LYS A 68 -4.69 -7.83 -7.78
CA LYS A 68 -4.28 -7.29 -9.09
C LYS A 68 -4.10 -5.77 -9.03
N GLN A 69 -5.06 -5.07 -8.42
CA GLN A 69 -4.98 -3.62 -8.26
C GLN A 69 -3.74 -3.21 -7.45
N LEU A 70 -3.45 -3.89 -6.34
CA LEU A 70 -2.30 -3.59 -5.49
C LEU A 70 -0.97 -3.92 -6.18
N ILE A 71 -0.88 -5.02 -6.91
CA ILE A 71 0.31 -5.37 -7.72
C ILE A 71 0.57 -4.30 -8.78
N GLN A 72 -0.47 -3.83 -9.48
CA GLN A 72 -0.34 -2.72 -10.43
C GLN A 72 0.17 -1.43 -9.77
N LYS A 73 -0.32 -1.12 -8.56
CA LYS A 73 0.14 0.05 -7.80
C LYS A 73 1.58 -0.10 -7.34
N LEU A 74 2.00 -1.31 -6.94
CA LEU A 74 3.37 -1.62 -6.57
C LEU A 74 4.32 -1.47 -7.77
N LEU A 75 3.93 -1.97 -8.95
CA LEU A 75 4.71 -1.80 -10.18
C LEU A 75 4.81 -0.32 -10.58
N PHE A 76 3.70 0.42 -10.50
CA PHE A 76 3.68 1.86 -10.77
C PHE A 76 4.58 2.64 -9.82
N ALA A 77 4.52 2.36 -8.52
CA ALA A 77 5.37 3.00 -7.51
C ALA A 77 6.86 2.71 -7.78
N THR A 78 7.20 1.44 -8.05
CA THR A 78 8.57 1.03 -8.38
C THR A 78 9.07 1.75 -9.64
N ALA A 79 8.27 1.78 -10.70
CA ALA A 79 8.60 2.47 -11.94
C ALA A 79 8.76 3.99 -11.73
N ALA A 80 7.91 4.62 -10.91
CA ALA A 80 8.01 6.03 -10.59
C ALA A 80 9.32 6.37 -9.86
N VAL A 81 9.74 5.54 -8.91
CA VAL A 81 11.02 5.71 -8.20
C VAL A 81 12.20 5.55 -9.18
N VAL A 82 12.20 4.52 -10.02
CA VAL A 82 13.24 4.34 -11.04
C VAL A 82 13.28 5.51 -12.02
N ALA A 83 12.13 6.02 -12.45
CA ALA A 83 12.04 7.18 -13.33
C ALA A 83 12.57 8.46 -12.67
N LEU A 84 12.30 8.67 -11.38
CA LEU A 84 12.83 9.79 -10.61
C LEU A 84 14.37 9.72 -10.54
N VAL A 85 14.92 8.55 -10.21
CA VAL A 85 16.38 8.32 -10.19
C VAL A 85 16.98 8.51 -11.59
N PHE A 86 16.29 8.08 -12.64
CA PHE A 86 16.73 8.28 -14.02
C PHE A 86 16.90 9.76 -14.37
N ILE A 87 15.96 10.60 -13.95
CA ILE A 87 16.00 12.05 -14.18
C ILE A 87 17.07 12.73 -13.31
N ALA A 88 17.25 12.25 -12.07
CA ALA A 88 18.16 12.88 -11.10
C ALA A 88 19.64 12.51 -11.29
N LEU A 89 19.92 11.21 -11.51
CA LEU A 89 21.28 10.64 -11.46
C LEU A 89 21.74 10.05 -12.80
N GLY A 90 20.80 9.70 -13.68
CA GLY A 90 21.09 9.15 -15.01
C GLY A 90 20.69 7.69 -15.19
N ARG A 91 20.92 7.19 -16.42
CA ARG A 91 20.37 5.90 -16.86
C ARG A 91 20.96 4.68 -16.17
N ARG A 92 22.23 4.73 -15.76
CA ARG A 92 22.96 3.57 -15.23
C ARG A 92 22.66 3.39 -13.75
N GLU A 93 22.67 4.51 -13.03
CA GLU A 93 22.30 4.66 -11.64
C GLU A 93 20.86 4.19 -11.42
N ALA A 94 19.93 4.64 -12.28
CA ALA A 94 18.56 4.17 -12.26
C ALA A 94 18.41 2.66 -12.51
N ALA A 95 19.23 2.08 -13.39
CA ALA A 95 19.23 0.64 -13.63
C ALA A 95 19.74 -0.14 -12.39
N ILE A 96 20.82 0.34 -11.75
CA ILE A 96 21.35 -0.27 -10.51
C ILE A 96 20.29 -0.23 -9.41
N VAL A 97 19.72 0.95 -9.15
CA VAL A 97 18.67 1.12 -8.15
C VAL A 97 17.47 0.24 -8.48
N GLY A 98 16.99 0.25 -9.73
CA GLY A 98 15.85 -0.57 -10.15
C GLY A 98 16.04 -2.07 -9.90
N VAL A 99 17.23 -2.60 -10.19
CA VAL A 99 17.55 -4.01 -9.87
C VAL A 99 17.60 -4.25 -8.37
N ALA A 100 18.20 -3.34 -7.61
CA ALA A 100 18.22 -3.44 -6.14
C ALA A 100 16.80 -3.43 -5.55
N VAL A 101 15.89 -2.58 -6.04
CA VAL A 101 14.49 -2.55 -5.59
C VAL A 101 13.79 -3.88 -5.87
N ILE A 102 13.89 -4.38 -7.11
CA ILE A 102 13.24 -5.64 -7.51
C ILE A 102 13.76 -6.79 -6.66
N LEU A 103 15.08 -6.90 -6.51
CA LEU A 103 15.70 -7.93 -5.70
C LEU A 103 15.24 -7.86 -4.24
N THR A 104 15.20 -6.65 -3.67
CA THR A 104 14.79 -6.46 -2.29
C THR A 104 13.33 -6.84 -2.08
N LEU A 105 12.44 -6.49 -3.00
CA LEU A 105 11.04 -6.90 -2.97
C LEU A 105 10.88 -8.41 -3.06
N THR A 106 11.61 -9.08 -3.97
CA THR A 106 11.60 -10.54 -4.10
C THR A 106 12.07 -11.22 -2.82
N VAL A 107 13.18 -10.77 -2.24
CA VAL A 107 13.75 -11.35 -1.01
C VAL A 107 12.84 -11.08 0.20
N THR A 108 12.21 -9.90 0.26
CA THR A 108 11.23 -9.58 1.31
C THR A 108 9.99 -10.46 1.22
N LEU A 109 9.46 -10.67 0.01
CA LEU A 109 8.33 -11.57 -0.23
C LEU A 109 8.68 -13.02 0.14
N PHE A 110 9.88 -13.47 -0.23
CA PHE A 110 10.38 -14.79 0.13
C PHE A 110 10.50 -14.96 1.65
N ALA A 111 11.09 -13.98 2.34
CA ALA A 111 11.22 -14.01 3.79
C ALA A 111 9.86 -13.92 4.50
N SER A 112 8.90 -13.16 3.95
CA SER A 112 7.52 -13.10 4.44
C SER A 112 6.83 -14.45 4.32
N TRP A 113 7.03 -15.15 3.20
CA TRP A 113 6.52 -16.50 3.00
C TRP A 113 7.17 -17.49 3.98
N ALA A 114 8.49 -17.41 4.18
CA ALA A 114 9.23 -18.27 5.11
C ALA A 114 8.80 -18.07 6.58
N TRP A 115 8.41 -16.85 6.96
CA TRP A 115 7.85 -16.55 8.29
C TRP A 115 6.39 -17.01 8.45
N GLY A 116 5.75 -17.51 7.38
CA GLY A 116 4.37 -18.00 7.39
C GLY A 116 3.31 -16.92 7.17
N PHE A 117 3.69 -15.72 6.73
CA PHE A 117 2.70 -14.71 6.34
C PHE A 117 2.12 -14.99 4.95
N THR A 118 0.83 -14.72 4.80
CA THR A 118 0.14 -14.82 3.52
C THR A 118 0.15 -13.48 2.79
N LEU A 119 0.07 -13.53 1.47
CA LEU A 119 -0.12 -12.34 0.65
C LEU A 119 -1.60 -11.92 0.71
N ASN A 120 -1.86 -10.73 1.23
CA ASN A 120 -3.20 -10.17 1.37
C ASN A 120 -3.13 -8.64 1.21
N ARG A 121 -4.30 -7.97 1.23
CA ARG A 121 -4.37 -6.52 1.04
C ARG A 121 -3.50 -5.72 2.02
N VAL A 122 -3.37 -6.18 3.27
CA VAL A 122 -2.59 -5.53 4.32
C VAL A 122 -1.10 -5.75 4.09
N SER A 123 -0.67 -6.98 3.82
CA SER A 123 0.74 -7.26 3.57
C SER A 123 1.24 -6.62 2.27
N LEU A 124 0.41 -6.53 1.23
CA LEU A 124 0.70 -5.75 0.03
C LEU A 124 0.79 -4.24 0.29
N PHE A 125 -0.10 -3.70 1.13
CA PHE A 125 -0.01 -2.29 1.55
C PHE A 125 1.28 -2.01 2.32
N ALA A 126 1.68 -2.92 3.22
CA ALA A 126 2.95 -2.83 3.93
C ALA A 126 4.14 -2.79 2.99
N LEU A 127 4.14 -3.61 1.93
CA LEU A 127 5.20 -3.59 0.92
C LEU A 127 5.21 -2.29 0.13
N ILE A 128 4.06 -1.77 -0.30
CA ILE A 128 3.99 -0.48 -1.01
C ILE A 128 4.51 0.66 -0.13
N PHE A 129 4.10 0.70 1.15
CA PHE A 129 4.61 1.66 2.12
C PHE A 129 6.12 1.51 2.31
N SER A 130 6.59 0.27 2.40
CA SER A 130 8.01 -0.03 2.58
C SER A 130 8.83 0.40 1.37
N ILE A 131 8.37 0.28 0.12
CA ILE A 131 9.15 0.67 -1.08
C ILE A 131 9.70 2.08 -0.98
N GLY A 132 8.89 3.04 -0.51
CA GLY A 132 9.33 4.43 -0.40
C GLY A 132 10.54 4.63 0.51
N ILE A 133 10.68 3.79 1.54
CA ILE A 133 11.76 3.85 2.54
C ILE A 133 12.89 2.87 2.19
N LEU A 134 12.54 1.72 1.65
CA LEU A 134 13.43 0.60 1.31
C LEU A 134 14.40 0.93 0.18
N VAL A 135 13.98 1.80 -0.74
CA VAL A 135 14.81 2.18 -1.88
C VAL A 135 15.85 3.26 -1.50
N ASP A 136 15.65 3.95 -0.37
CA ASP A 136 16.55 5.01 0.09
C ASP A 136 17.96 4.49 0.32
N ASP A 137 18.13 3.31 0.95
CA ASP A 137 19.46 2.73 1.21
C ASP A 137 20.26 2.54 -0.09
N ALA A 138 19.60 1.99 -1.12
CA ALA A 138 20.23 1.77 -2.41
C ALA A 138 20.50 3.08 -3.14
N ILE A 139 19.59 4.06 -3.08
CA ILE A 139 19.79 5.38 -3.70
C ILE A 139 20.98 6.08 -3.06
N VAL A 140 21.04 6.17 -1.74
CA VAL A 140 22.12 6.87 -1.00
C VAL A 140 23.48 6.27 -1.34
N VAL A 141 23.57 4.93 -1.41
CA VAL A 141 24.82 4.25 -1.78
C VAL A 141 25.20 4.53 -3.24
N VAL A 142 24.26 4.40 -4.19
CA VAL A 142 24.54 4.68 -5.63
C VAL A 142 24.92 6.14 -5.84
N GLU A 143 24.18 7.06 -5.25
CA GLU A 143 24.46 8.50 -5.32
C GLU A 143 25.83 8.80 -4.75
N ASN A 144 26.20 8.22 -3.59
CA ASN A 144 27.51 8.52 -3.02
C ASN A 144 28.66 7.94 -3.86
N VAL A 145 28.48 6.73 -4.41
CA VAL A 145 29.45 6.17 -5.35
C VAL A 145 29.57 7.08 -6.59
N HIS A 146 28.45 7.54 -7.15
CA HIS A 146 28.45 8.47 -8.28
C HIS A 146 29.16 9.79 -7.93
N ARG A 147 28.92 10.34 -6.74
CA ARG A 147 29.56 11.57 -6.24
C ARG A 147 31.08 11.42 -6.14
N HIS A 148 31.57 10.33 -5.55
CA HIS A 148 33.00 10.05 -5.43
C HIS A 148 33.67 9.86 -6.80
N LEU A 149 32.99 9.19 -7.74
CA LEU A 149 33.48 9.07 -9.12
C LEU A 149 33.58 10.43 -9.82
N ALA A 150 32.57 11.29 -9.65
CA ALA A 150 32.57 12.64 -10.21
C ALA A 150 33.69 13.52 -9.63
N MET A 151 33.92 13.47 -8.31
CA MET A 151 34.98 14.24 -7.64
C MET A 151 36.38 13.83 -8.13
N ASN A 152 36.65 12.52 -8.23
CA ASN A 152 37.94 12.02 -8.70
C ASN A 152 38.20 12.37 -10.17
N ASN A 153 37.17 12.30 -11.02
CA ASN A 153 37.28 12.73 -12.42
C ASN A 153 37.54 14.24 -12.52
N SER A 154 36.90 15.06 -11.69
CA SER A 154 37.15 16.52 -11.68
C SER A 154 38.57 16.86 -11.23
N ALA A 155 39.10 16.18 -10.20
CA ALA A 155 40.47 16.35 -9.75
C ALA A 155 41.50 16.02 -10.85
N GLN A 156 41.27 14.93 -11.61
CA GLN A 156 42.12 14.58 -12.76
C GLN A 156 42.06 15.60 -13.91
N ASN A 157 40.90 16.22 -14.16
CA ASN A 157 40.76 17.22 -15.22
C ASN A 157 41.38 18.57 -14.84
N LEU A 158 41.43 18.91 -13.55
CA LEU A 158 42.11 20.09 -13.02
C LEU A 158 43.65 19.95 -13.09
N GLU A 159 44.19 18.75 -12.91
CA GLU A 159 45.62 18.46 -13.10
C GLU A 159 46.04 18.42 -14.58
N ALA A 160 45.09 18.24 -15.50
CA ALA A 160 45.33 18.23 -16.95
C ALA A 160 45.25 19.64 -17.60
N ASP A 161 44.88 20.69 -16.86
CA ASP A 161 44.88 22.07 -17.35
C ASP A 161 46.33 22.65 -17.32
N PRO A 162 46.93 22.98 -18.47
CA PRO A 162 48.34 23.37 -18.57
C PRO A 162 48.71 24.69 -17.84
N ASN A 163 47.74 25.44 -17.33
CA ASN A 163 47.98 26.71 -16.63
C ASN A 163 48.14 26.61 -15.11
N THR A 164 47.98 25.42 -14.51
CA THR A 164 48.08 25.21 -13.05
C THR A 164 49.32 24.37 -12.67
N ALA A 165 50.44 24.58 -13.38
CA ALA A 165 51.67 23.83 -13.20
C ALA A 165 52.51 24.30 -11.98
N GLY A 166 51.95 24.26 -10.77
CA GLY A 166 52.63 24.75 -9.57
C GLY A 166 52.49 23.92 -8.30
N HIS A 167 51.66 22.87 -8.27
CA HIS A 167 51.52 22.03 -7.08
C HIS A 167 51.84 20.57 -7.42
N GLU A 168 52.62 19.95 -6.55
CA GLU A 168 53.26 18.65 -6.71
C GLU A 168 52.31 17.61 -7.30
N ALA A 169 52.66 17.11 -8.49
CA ALA A 169 52.03 15.97 -9.12
C ALA A 169 52.27 14.72 -8.26
N VAL A 170 51.37 14.47 -7.31
CA VAL A 170 51.31 13.17 -6.65
C VAL A 170 50.74 12.20 -7.66
N SER A 171 51.62 11.38 -8.23
CA SER A 171 51.29 10.29 -9.13
C SER A 171 50.26 9.35 -8.49
N HIS A 172 48.99 9.57 -8.78
CA HIS A 172 47.94 8.61 -8.47
C HIS A 172 47.35 8.13 -9.79
N ALA A 173 47.77 6.91 -10.18
CA ALA A 173 47.10 6.10 -11.18
C ALA A 173 45.58 6.16 -10.95
N PRO A 174 44.74 6.15 -12.00
CA PRO A 174 43.30 6.26 -11.85
C PRO A 174 42.85 5.27 -10.77
N PRO A 175 42.29 5.73 -9.65
CA PRO A 175 41.95 4.84 -8.57
C PRO A 175 41.00 3.80 -9.14
N ASP A 176 41.42 2.53 -9.09
CA ASP A 176 40.59 1.42 -9.53
C ASP A 176 39.25 1.53 -8.80
N LEU A 177 38.12 1.24 -9.47
CA LEU A 177 36.77 1.34 -8.88
C LEU A 177 36.68 0.59 -7.54
N LEU A 178 37.50 -0.45 -7.39
CA LEU A 178 37.73 -1.24 -6.18
C LEU A 178 38.22 -0.43 -4.97
N SER A 179 38.87 0.70 -5.15
CA SER A 179 39.37 1.57 -4.07
C SER A 179 38.39 2.69 -3.70
N ILE A 180 37.59 3.14 -4.66
CA ILE A 180 36.64 4.25 -4.50
C ILE A 180 35.36 3.77 -3.83
N ILE A 181 34.82 2.65 -4.31
CA ILE A 181 33.52 2.14 -3.87
C ILE A 181 33.47 1.86 -2.35
N PRO A 182 34.47 1.20 -1.73
CA PRO A 182 34.45 0.97 -0.28
C PRO A 182 34.45 2.28 0.52
N ARG A 183 35.26 3.27 0.11
CA ARG A 183 35.31 4.58 0.78
C ARG A 183 33.98 5.34 0.68
N ALA A 184 33.34 5.28 -0.49
CA ALA A 184 32.02 5.86 -0.68
C ALA A 184 30.96 5.15 0.17
N VAL A 185 31.00 3.83 0.28
CA VAL A 185 30.07 3.07 1.14
C VAL A 185 30.31 3.37 2.62
N ASP A 186 31.56 3.44 3.08
CA ASP A 186 31.90 3.70 4.49
C ASP A 186 31.43 5.08 4.98
N GLU A 187 31.42 6.09 4.11
CA GLU A 187 30.95 7.45 4.45
C GLU A 187 29.45 7.47 4.78
N VAL A 188 28.64 6.69 4.05
CA VAL A 188 27.17 6.64 4.23
C VAL A 188 26.71 5.47 5.09
N GLY A 189 27.56 4.46 5.31
CA GLY A 189 27.18 3.22 5.98
C GLY A 189 26.62 3.43 7.38
N GLY A 190 27.33 4.18 8.24
CA GLY A 190 26.88 4.49 9.60
C GLY A 190 25.52 5.20 9.65
N PRO A 191 25.34 6.33 8.93
CA PRO A 191 24.06 7.02 8.81
C PRO A 191 22.92 6.13 8.28
N THR A 192 23.16 5.33 7.23
CA THR A 192 22.15 4.45 6.66
C THR A 192 21.70 3.39 7.66
N ILE A 193 22.63 2.70 8.33
CA ILE A 193 22.31 1.71 9.37
C ILE A 193 21.46 2.33 10.49
N LEU A 194 21.85 3.49 10.99
CA LEU A 194 21.13 4.19 12.06
C LEU A 194 19.71 4.57 11.61
N ALA A 195 19.56 5.05 10.37
CA ALA A 195 18.26 5.37 9.79
C ALA A 195 17.36 4.13 9.71
N THR A 196 17.88 3.00 9.21
CA THR A 196 17.15 1.72 9.13
C THR A 196 16.64 1.30 10.52
N PHE A 197 17.50 1.29 11.54
CA PHE A 197 17.10 0.92 12.89
C PHE A 197 16.12 1.91 13.52
N THR A 198 16.22 3.20 13.20
CA THR A 198 15.29 4.22 13.68
C THR A 198 13.89 3.99 13.10
N VAL A 199 13.78 3.67 11.81
CA VAL A 199 12.50 3.32 11.18
C VAL A 199 11.93 2.05 11.80
N ILE A 200 12.75 1.01 11.99
CA ILE A 200 12.31 -0.23 12.65
C ILE A 200 11.81 0.08 14.07
N ALA A 201 12.54 0.87 14.86
CA ALA A 201 12.13 1.24 16.21
C ALA A 201 10.81 2.03 16.25
N ALA A 202 10.53 2.84 15.24
CA ALA A 202 9.27 3.57 15.12
C ALA A 202 8.09 2.67 14.70
N LEU A 203 8.32 1.68 13.85
CA LEU A 203 7.25 0.81 13.32
C LEU A 203 6.96 -0.40 14.22
N LEU A 204 7.98 -1.00 14.82
CA LEU A 204 7.89 -2.24 15.59
C LEU A 204 6.83 -2.24 16.71
N PRO A 205 6.58 -1.13 17.45
CA PRO A 205 5.51 -1.09 18.46
C PRO A 205 4.12 -1.47 17.92
N MET A 206 3.84 -1.23 16.64
CA MET A 206 2.56 -1.60 16.03
C MET A 206 2.33 -3.13 15.96
N ALA A 207 3.40 -3.93 16.04
CA ALA A 207 3.30 -5.39 16.03
C ALA A 207 2.66 -5.94 17.32
N PHE A 208 2.74 -5.16 18.40
CA PHE A 208 2.24 -5.54 19.73
C PHE A 208 0.83 -5.02 20.02
N VAL A 209 0.14 -4.46 19.02
CA VAL A 209 -1.25 -4.03 19.16
C VAL A 209 -2.15 -5.26 19.36
N SER A 210 -2.84 -5.30 20.50
CA SER A 210 -3.75 -6.39 20.87
C SER A 210 -5.19 -6.17 20.36
N GLY A 211 -6.05 -7.18 20.55
CA GLY A 211 -7.47 -7.11 20.22
C GLY A 211 -7.77 -7.41 18.75
N LEU A 212 -8.97 -7.02 18.29
CA LEU A 212 -9.44 -7.33 16.93
C LEU A 212 -8.60 -6.66 15.82
N MET A 213 -7.91 -5.56 16.13
CA MET A 213 -7.02 -4.87 15.19
C MET A 213 -5.63 -5.50 15.07
N GLY A 214 -5.19 -6.28 16.05
CA GLY A 214 -3.85 -6.87 16.08
C GLY A 214 -3.51 -7.67 14.82
N PRO A 215 -4.34 -8.66 14.42
CA PRO A 215 -4.11 -9.42 13.19
C PRO A 215 -4.10 -8.58 11.90
N TYR A 216 -4.75 -7.41 11.91
CA TYR A 216 -4.74 -6.48 10.78
C TYR A 216 -3.55 -5.54 10.76
N MET A 217 -2.96 -5.22 11.92
CA MET A 217 -1.84 -4.29 12.02
C MET A 217 -0.49 -5.01 12.02
N ALA A 218 -0.39 -6.19 12.65
CA ALA A 218 0.86 -6.92 12.87
C ALA A 218 1.68 -7.23 11.60
N PRO A 219 1.07 -7.58 10.43
CA PRO A 219 1.85 -7.84 9.23
C PRO A 219 2.62 -6.62 8.70
N ILE A 220 2.15 -5.40 8.98
CA ILE A 220 2.75 -4.16 8.47
C ILE A 220 4.17 -3.94 9.02
N PRO A 221 4.36 -3.80 10.34
CA PRO A 221 5.68 -3.53 10.91
C PRO A 221 6.63 -4.71 10.76
N ILE A 222 6.14 -5.95 10.78
CA ILE A 222 7.00 -7.14 10.66
C ILE A 222 7.58 -7.23 9.24
N ASN A 223 6.73 -7.16 8.21
CA ASN A 223 7.20 -7.24 6.83
C ASN A 223 8.01 -6.00 6.43
N ALA A 224 7.63 -4.82 6.91
CA ALA A 224 8.42 -3.60 6.67
C ALA A 224 9.80 -3.71 7.33
N SER A 225 9.89 -4.08 8.62
CA SER A 225 11.17 -4.15 9.34
C SER A 225 12.11 -5.19 8.73
N MET A 226 11.57 -6.36 8.37
CA MET A 226 12.33 -7.40 7.69
C MET A 226 12.79 -6.93 6.30
N GLY A 227 11.92 -6.26 5.55
CA GLY A 227 12.27 -5.65 4.28
C GLY A 227 13.40 -4.64 4.42
N MET A 228 13.37 -3.79 5.44
CA MET A 228 14.41 -2.79 5.73
C MET A 228 15.76 -3.43 6.09
N LEU A 229 15.78 -4.53 6.83
CA LEU A 229 17.03 -5.24 7.11
C LEU A 229 17.61 -5.88 5.84
N LEU A 230 16.75 -6.43 5.00
CA LEU A 230 17.13 -7.05 3.73
C LEU A 230 17.57 -5.99 2.71
N SER A 231 16.95 -4.80 2.70
CA SER A 231 17.35 -3.67 1.85
C SER A 231 18.74 -3.18 2.20
N LEU A 232 19.03 -3.03 3.50
CA LEU A 232 20.35 -2.65 3.99
C LEU A 232 21.42 -3.64 3.54
N ALA A 233 21.16 -4.95 3.67
CA ALA A 233 22.08 -5.99 3.19
C ALA A 233 22.31 -5.90 1.67
N ILE A 234 21.25 -5.71 0.89
CA ILE A 234 21.34 -5.55 -0.57
C ILE A 234 22.07 -4.26 -0.94
N ALA A 235 21.84 -3.17 -0.21
CA ALA A 235 22.48 -1.88 -0.41
C ALA A 235 23.99 -1.90 -0.17
N PHE A 236 24.48 -2.75 0.75
CA PHE A 236 25.92 -2.87 1.00
C PHE A 236 26.61 -4.00 0.24
N MET A 237 25.87 -5.01 -0.23
CA MET A 237 26.47 -6.14 -0.96
C MET A 237 26.26 -6.01 -2.47
N VAL A 238 25.00 -5.86 -2.90
CA VAL A 238 24.62 -5.95 -4.31
C VAL A 238 24.80 -4.62 -5.01
N THR A 239 24.39 -3.52 -4.38
CA THR A 239 24.48 -2.19 -4.98
C THR A 239 25.92 -1.78 -5.31
N PRO A 240 26.93 -1.93 -4.43
CA PRO A 240 28.32 -1.58 -4.73
C PRO A 240 28.92 -2.53 -5.78
N TRP A 241 28.50 -3.79 -5.77
CA TRP A 241 28.89 -4.77 -6.79
C TRP A 241 28.33 -4.39 -8.17
N LEU A 242 27.04 -4.07 -8.28
CA LEU A 242 26.44 -3.60 -9.53
C LEU A 242 27.03 -2.27 -10.00
N ALA A 243 27.33 -1.37 -9.08
CA ALA A 243 28.04 -0.12 -9.36
C ALA A 243 29.39 -0.40 -10.03
N ARG A 244 30.18 -1.36 -9.52
CA ARG A 244 31.44 -1.77 -10.16
C ARG A 244 31.24 -2.32 -11.58
N LEU A 245 30.19 -3.10 -11.83
CA LEU A 245 29.97 -3.69 -13.15
C LEU A 245 29.46 -2.66 -14.18
N TRP A 246 28.59 -1.74 -13.76
CA TRP A 246 27.81 -0.91 -14.68
C TRP A 246 28.25 0.55 -14.73
N LEU A 247 28.86 1.08 -13.67
CA LEU A 247 29.48 2.41 -13.70
C LEU A 247 30.87 2.29 -14.34
N LYS A 248 30.97 2.69 -15.61
CA LYS A 248 32.29 2.93 -16.23
C LYS A 248 32.81 4.28 -15.76
N ALA A 249 34.12 4.37 -15.49
CA ALA A 249 34.83 5.64 -15.33
C ALA A 249 34.56 6.50 -16.58
N LEU A 250 33.69 7.50 -16.45
CA LEU A 250 33.34 8.39 -17.54
C LEU A 250 34.42 9.46 -17.66
N PRO A 251 34.99 9.71 -18.86
CA PRO A 251 35.53 11.03 -19.16
C PRO A 251 34.36 12.01 -19.09
N HIS A 252 34.58 13.18 -18.48
CA HIS A 252 33.58 14.25 -18.40
C HIS A 252 33.08 14.64 -19.79
N SER A 253 31.98 14.05 -20.24
CA SER A 253 31.09 14.74 -21.17
C SER A 253 30.19 15.60 -20.30
N GLY A 254 30.51 16.89 -20.19
CA GLY A 254 29.82 17.86 -19.34
C GLY A 254 28.30 17.81 -19.49
N GLN A 255 27.63 17.02 -18.65
CA GLN A 255 26.19 17.06 -18.49
C GLN A 255 25.88 18.18 -17.51
N GLY A 256 25.91 19.39 -18.08
CA GLY A 256 25.06 20.51 -17.73
C GLY A 256 24.91 20.84 -16.24
N GLU A 257 25.70 21.82 -15.81
CA GLU A 257 25.25 22.88 -14.89
C GLU A 257 23.99 23.63 -15.40
N GLY A 258 23.41 23.25 -16.55
CA GLY A 258 22.16 23.77 -17.09
C GLY A 258 21.01 22.78 -16.94
N GLY A 259 20.28 22.83 -15.82
CA GLY A 259 19.09 22.01 -15.60
C GLY A 259 18.38 22.27 -14.28
N LEU A 260 17.27 21.56 -14.05
CA LEU A 260 16.41 21.64 -12.86
C LEU A 260 17.23 21.52 -11.54
N ALA A 261 18.30 20.73 -11.54
CA ALA A 261 19.23 20.59 -10.42
C ALA A 261 19.97 21.89 -10.06
N ALA A 262 20.48 22.66 -11.02
CA ALA A 262 21.14 23.95 -10.76
C ALA A 262 20.16 25.04 -10.28
N ARG A 263 18.93 25.01 -10.80
CA ARG A 263 17.84 25.86 -10.31
C ARG A 263 17.43 25.50 -8.87
N LEU A 264 17.38 24.21 -8.55
CA LEU A 264 17.12 23.75 -7.18
C LEU A 264 18.28 24.10 -6.24
N GLY A 265 19.53 23.98 -6.69
CA GLY A 265 20.72 24.37 -5.92
C GLY A 265 20.72 25.84 -5.54
N THR A 266 20.46 26.73 -6.51
CA THR A 266 20.36 28.19 -6.25
C THR A 266 19.20 28.55 -5.30
N ILE A 267 18.06 27.85 -5.39
CA ILE A 267 16.96 28.01 -4.44
C ILE A 267 17.38 27.52 -3.05
N PHE A 268 18.03 26.36 -2.98
CA PHE A 268 18.49 25.76 -1.73
C PHE A 268 19.47 26.69 -1.02
N GLU A 269 20.48 27.20 -1.71
CA GLU A 269 21.42 28.19 -1.17
C GLU A 269 20.68 29.45 -0.69
N ARG A 270 19.74 29.98 -1.47
CA ARG A 270 19.00 31.18 -1.09
C ARG A 270 18.16 31.01 0.18
N VAL A 271 17.63 29.81 0.43
CA VAL A 271 16.81 29.49 1.60
C VAL A 271 17.66 29.12 2.82
N PHE A 272 18.71 28.30 2.64
CA PHE A 272 19.50 27.77 3.74
C PHE A 272 20.71 28.64 4.13
N ALA A 273 21.36 29.34 3.18
CA ALA A 273 22.47 30.25 3.49
C ALA A 273 22.14 31.29 4.58
N PRO A 274 20.97 31.96 4.60
CA PRO A 274 20.65 32.91 5.67
C PRO A 274 20.39 32.24 7.02
N LEU A 275 20.08 30.93 7.06
CA LEU A 275 19.91 30.16 8.30
C LEU A 275 21.26 29.65 8.85
N LEU A 276 22.21 29.38 7.96
CA LEU A 276 23.55 28.86 8.27
C LEU A 276 24.60 29.96 8.49
N ALA A 277 24.32 31.21 8.09
CA ALA A 277 25.23 32.34 8.26
C ALA A 277 25.64 32.55 9.74
N ALA A 278 26.95 32.77 9.97
CA ALA A 278 27.51 32.99 11.29
C ALA A 278 26.93 34.25 11.98
N GLU A 279 26.67 35.29 11.20
CA GLU A 279 26.07 36.54 11.65
C GLU A 279 24.56 36.55 11.35
N GLY A 280 23.73 36.82 12.37
CA GLY A 280 22.27 36.88 12.22
C GLY A 280 21.55 35.53 12.03
N GLY A 281 22.25 34.45 11.69
CA GLY A 281 21.67 33.11 11.54
C GLY A 281 21.09 32.56 12.84
N ALA A 282 21.68 32.89 14.00
CA ALA A 282 21.16 32.47 15.30
C ALA A 282 19.74 32.98 15.59
N ALA A 283 19.42 34.22 15.22
CA ALA A 283 18.09 34.80 15.38
C ALA A 283 17.08 34.14 14.43
N LYS A 284 17.47 33.92 13.17
CA LYS A 284 16.62 33.24 12.17
C LYS A 284 16.36 31.77 12.52
N ARG A 285 17.34 31.06 13.07
CA ARG A 285 17.16 29.69 13.60
C ARG A 285 16.19 29.67 14.78
N ARG A 286 16.31 30.62 15.72
CA ARG A 286 15.35 30.73 16.84
C ARG A 286 13.94 31.03 16.34
N LEU A 287 13.80 31.94 15.39
CA LEU A 287 12.50 32.24 14.76
C LEU A 287 11.92 31.00 14.08
N LEU A 288 12.74 30.22 13.38
CA LEU A 288 12.33 28.95 12.78
C LEU A 288 11.87 27.95 13.85
N TRP A 289 12.61 27.82 14.95
CA TRP A 289 12.20 26.97 16.09
C TRP A 289 10.87 27.39 16.69
N PHE A 290 10.66 28.70 16.91
CA PHE A 290 9.37 29.22 17.38
C PHE A 290 8.24 28.97 16.38
N GLY A 291 8.50 29.18 15.09
CA GLY A 291 7.55 28.88 14.03
C GLY A 291 7.18 27.41 13.97
N LEU A 292 8.16 26.52 14.09
CA LEU A 292 7.95 25.07 14.10
C LEU A 292 7.18 24.63 15.36
N ALA A 293 7.55 25.13 16.54
CA ALA A 293 6.85 24.85 17.78
C ALA A 293 5.39 25.35 17.73
N ALA A 294 5.16 26.54 17.17
CA ALA A 294 3.81 27.08 16.98
C ALA A 294 3.00 26.23 15.99
N LEU A 295 3.60 25.78 14.88
CA LEU A 295 2.95 24.88 13.92
C LEU A 295 2.59 23.53 14.54
N ILE A 296 3.49 22.95 15.34
CA ILE A 296 3.22 21.71 16.09
C ILE A 296 2.08 21.93 17.08
N ALA A 297 2.11 23.04 17.84
CA ALA A 297 1.06 23.37 18.80
C ALA A 297 -0.30 23.53 18.11
N VAL A 298 -0.37 24.24 16.97
CA VAL A 298 -1.58 24.37 16.16
C VAL A 298 -2.02 22.99 15.65
N SER A 299 -1.11 22.18 15.12
CA SER A 299 -1.42 20.84 14.61
C SER A 299 -2.02 19.93 15.69
N LEU A 300 -1.51 19.97 16.92
CA LEU A 300 -2.05 19.23 18.06
C LEU A 300 -3.39 19.81 18.56
N LEU A 301 -3.61 21.11 18.38
CA LEU A 301 -4.87 21.78 18.72
C LEU A 301 -6.01 21.37 17.77
N LEU A 302 -5.72 21.08 16.49
CA LEU A 302 -6.75 20.80 15.48
C LEU A 302 -7.64 19.58 15.83
N PRO A 303 -7.11 18.42 16.25
CA PRO A 303 -7.93 17.33 16.76
C PRO A 303 -8.64 17.67 18.07
N ALA A 304 -7.97 18.39 18.98
CA ALA A 304 -8.52 18.76 20.28
C ALA A 304 -9.73 19.71 20.17
N LEU A 305 -9.70 20.63 19.21
CA LEU A 305 -10.80 21.54 18.86
C LEU A 305 -11.90 20.87 18.03
N GLY A 306 -11.73 19.59 17.66
CA GLY A 306 -12.71 18.86 16.85
C GLY A 306 -12.74 19.25 15.37
N TRP A 307 -11.79 20.07 14.89
CA TRP A 307 -11.67 20.41 13.46
C TRP A 307 -11.17 19.22 12.63
N VAL A 308 -10.47 18.28 13.27
CA VAL A 308 -10.09 16.99 12.68
C VAL A 308 -10.87 15.87 13.37
N VAL A 309 -11.85 15.30 12.67
CA VAL A 309 -12.67 14.20 13.19
C VAL A 309 -11.89 12.88 13.11
N LEU A 310 -11.61 12.29 14.27
CA LEU A 310 -10.91 11.01 14.36
C LEU A 310 -11.89 9.85 14.10
N LYS A 311 -11.70 9.12 12.99
CA LYS A 311 -12.49 7.93 12.64
C LYS A 311 -11.59 6.70 12.60
N MET A 312 -11.95 5.63 13.31
CA MET A 312 -11.15 4.40 13.36
C MET A 312 -11.17 3.60 12.06
N LEU A 313 -12.28 3.62 11.32
CA LEU A 313 -12.40 3.01 10.00
C LEU A 313 -13.18 3.96 9.08
N PRO A 314 -12.64 4.33 7.91
CA PRO A 314 -13.39 5.10 6.94
C PRO A 314 -14.54 4.26 6.36
N PHE A 315 -15.59 4.94 5.90
CA PHE A 315 -16.62 4.27 5.11
C PHE A 315 -15.99 3.73 3.82
N ASP A 316 -16.10 2.42 3.60
CA ASP A 316 -15.62 1.78 2.38
C ASP A 316 -16.73 1.80 1.34
N ASN A 317 -16.38 2.12 0.10
CA ASN A 317 -17.32 2.14 -1.01
C ASN A 317 -17.45 0.73 -1.61
N LYS A 318 -18.29 -0.10 -1.00
CA LYS A 318 -18.48 -1.50 -1.38
C LYS A 318 -19.67 -1.67 -2.32
N SER A 319 -19.65 -2.73 -3.11
CA SER A 319 -20.80 -3.14 -3.93
C SER A 319 -21.81 -3.98 -3.14
N GLU A 320 -21.77 -3.92 -1.81
CA GLU A 320 -22.68 -4.64 -0.93
C GLU A 320 -22.95 -3.80 0.34
N PHE A 321 -24.18 -3.84 0.85
CA PHE A 321 -24.53 -3.35 2.18
C PHE A 321 -25.61 -4.23 2.82
N GLN A 322 -25.81 -4.06 4.11
CA GLN A 322 -26.73 -4.88 4.90
C GLN A 322 -27.75 -3.97 5.60
N VAL A 323 -29.03 -4.29 5.42
CA VAL A 323 -30.15 -3.65 6.12
C VAL A 323 -30.60 -4.59 7.23
N VAL A 324 -30.54 -4.09 8.45
CA VAL A 324 -30.91 -4.84 9.65
C VAL A 324 -32.27 -4.31 10.12
N VAL A 325 -33.25 -5.20 10.27
CA VAL A 325 -34.63 -4.85 10.62
C VAL A 325 -34.95 -5.38 12.01
N ASP A 326 -35.40 -4.49 12.90
CA ASP A 326 -35.86 -4.82 14.24
C ASP A 326 -37.32 -4.38 14.39
N MET A 327 -38.23 -5.36 14.50
CA MET A 327 -39.66 -5.14 14.75
C MET A 327 -39.93 -5.11 16.26
N PRO A 328 -41.08 -4.56 16.70
CA PRO A 328 -41.47 -4.63 18.10
C PRO A 328 -41.48 -6.07 18.64
N ALA A 329 -41.08 -6.25 19.90
CA ALA A 329 -41.03 -7.56 20.54
C ALA A 329 -42.40 -8.27 20.47
N GLY A 330 -42.38 -9.57 20.14
CA GLY A 330 -43.60 -10.38 19.95
C GLY A 330 -44.25 -10.25 18.57
N THR A 331 -43.61 -9.55 17.62
CA THR A 331 -44.06 -9.53 16.22
C THR A 331 -43.93 -10.93 15.60
N PRO A 332 -45.00 -11.48 14.99
CA PRO A 332 -44.94 -12.76 14.30
C PRO A 332 -44.09 -12.68 13.02
N LEU A 333 -43.46 -13.79 12.66
CA LEU A 333 -42.52 -13.90 11.54
C LEU A 333 -43.12 -13.42 10.22
N GLU A 334 -44.40 -13.68 9.98
CA GLU A 334 -45.13 -13.33 8.77
C GLU A 334 -45.20 -11.81 8.57
N LYS A 335 -45.35 -11.04 9.66
CA LYS A 335 -45.35 -9.57 9.59
C LYS A 335 -43.96 -9.04 9.26
N THR A 336 -42.92 -9.61 9.88
CA THR A 336 -41.53 -9.25 9.56
C THR A 336 -41.16 -9.61 8.13
N ALA A 337 -41.64 -10.75 7.63
CA ALA A 337 -41.48 -11.16 6.24
C ALA A 337 -42.18 -10.18 5.27
N ALA A 338 -43.40 -9.75 5.58
CA ALA A 338 -44.12 -8.76 4.77
C ALA A 338 -43.36 -7.42 4.71
N VAL A 339 -42.83 -6.94 5.83
CA VAL A 339 -42.00 -5.72 5.88
C VAL A 339 -40.73 -5.89 5.04
N LEU A 340 -40.06 -7.03 5.12
CA LEU A 340 -38.88 -7.31 4.29
C LEU A 340 -39.22 -7.33 2.79
N GLN A 341 -40.38 -7.85 2.39
CA GLN A 341 -40.84 -7.82 1.00
C GLN A 341 -41.10 -6.38 0.53
N GLU A 342 -41.74 -5.55 1.35
CA GLU A 342 -41.96 -4.12 1.03
C GLU A 342 -40.64 -3.36 0.88
N LEU A 343 -39.68 -3.60 1.78
CA LEU A 343 -38.33 -3.03 1.70
C LEU A 343 -37.59 -3.52 0.45
N GLY A 344 -37.66 -4.81 0.14
CA GLY A 344 -37.08 -5.41 -1.06
C GLY A 344 -37.66 -4.81 -2.34
N ALA A 345 -38.99 -4.65 -2.42
CA ALA A 345 -39.67 -4.01 -3.53
C ALA A 345 -39.27 -2.53 -3.68
N HIS A 346 -39.03 -1.82 -2.58
CA HIS A 346 -38.51 -0.46 -2.64
C HIS A 346 -37.08 -0.43 -3.19
N LEU A 347 -36.19 -1.29 -2.68
CA LEU A 347 -34.80 -1.38 -3.12
C LEU A 347 -34.67 -1.80 -4.58
N ALA A 348 -35.54 -2.70 -5.06
CA ALA A 348 -35.56 -3.14 -6.45
C ALA A 348 -35.84 -2.01 -7.47
N ARG A 349 -36.41 -0.88 -7.01
CA ARG A 349 -36.64 0.31 -7.84
C ARG A 349 -35.39 1.19 -8.00
N GLN A 350 -34.39 1.01 -7.14
CA GLN A 350 -33.15 1.79 -7.22
C GLN A 350 -32.28 1.25 -8.35
N PRO A 351 -31.81 2.11 -9.28
CA PRO A 351 -31.08 1.65 -10.46
C PRO A 351 -29.71 1.07 -10.13
N GLU A 352 -29.13 1.39 -8.97
CA GLU A 352 -27.85 0.87 -8.52
C GLU A 352 -27.95 -0.52 -7.89
N VAL A 353 -29.14 -0.97 -7.50
CA VAL A 353 -29.33 -2.31 -6.90
C VAL A 353 -29.37 -3.34 -8.01
N LEU A 354 -28.58 -4.42 -7.87
CA LEU A 354 -28.60 -5.55 -8.79
C LEU A 354 -29.50 -6.67 -8.28
N ASN A 355 -29.33 -7.02 -7.01
CA ASN A 355 -30.13 -8.04 -6.34
C ASN A 355 -30.05 -7.88 -4.82
N TYR A 356 -30.96 -8.53 -4.12
CA TYR A 356 -30.95 -8.62 -2.67
C TYR A 356 -31.32 -10.04 -2.20
N GLN A 357 -30.97 -10.35 -0.96
CA GLN A 357 -31.50 -11.51 -0.25
C GLN A 357 -32.13 -11.06 1.06
N ALA A 358 -33.36 -11.50 1.31
CA ALA A 358 -34.08 -11.20 2.55
C ALA A 358 -34.19 -12.45 3.43
N TYR A 359 -33.88 -12.29 4.72
CA TYR A 359 -33.90 -13.32 5.75
C TYR A 359 -34.86 -12.87 6.85
N ALA A 360 -36.04 -13.50 6.91
CA ALA A 360 -37.00 -13.27 7.99
C ALA A 360 -36.69 -14.22 9.15
N GLY A 361 -36.55 -13.64 10.34
CA GLY A 361 -36.37 -14.33 11.61
C GLY A 361 -35.06 -15.07 11.83
N VAL A 362 -34.12 -14.94 10.89
CA VAL A 362 -32.77 -15.49 10.95
C VAL A 362 -31.78 -14.47 10.37
N ALA A 363 -30.53 -14.51 10.83
CA ALA A 363 -29.48 -13.64 10.32
C ALA A 363 -29.03 -14.03 8.90
N ALA A 364 -28.56 -13.04 8.14
CA ALA A 364 -27.87 -13.27 6.86
C ALA A 364 -26.50 -13.96 7.09
N PRO A 365 -25.92 -14.61 6.06
CA PRO A 365 -24.60 -15.20 6.14
C PRO A 365 -23.54 -14.24 6.68
N ILE A 366 -22.77 -14.71 7.65
CA ILE A 366 -21.79 -13.92 8.41
C ILE A 366 -20.91 -13.10 7.46
N ASN A 367 -20.93 -11.78 7.61
CA ASN A 367 -19.97 -10.86 7.02
C ASN A 367 -19.08 -10.26 8.12
N PHE A 368 -18.08 -9.45 7.75
CA PHE A 368 -17.16 -8.86 8.73
C PHE A 368 -17.87 -8.01 9.79
N ASN A 369 -18.87 -7.21 9.41
CA ASN A 369 -19.62 -6.38 10.34
C ASN A 369 -20.46 -7.24 11.31
N GLY A 370 -21.12 -8.27 10.79
CA GLY A 370 -21.88 -9.24 11.56
C GLY A 370 -21.01 -10.08 12.49
N LEU A 371 -19.73 -10.30 12.18
CA LEU A 371 -18.78 -10.94 13.11
C LEU A 371 -18.46 -10.01 14.29
N VAL A 372 -18.17 -8.74 14.02
CA VAL A 372 -17.82 -7.74 15.05
C VAL A 372 -19.02 -7.40 15.94
N ARG A 373 -20.21 -7.26 15.34
CA ARG A 373 -21.46 -6.90 16.03
C ARG A 373 -22.29 -8.12 16.45
N GLN A 374 -21.81 -9.32 16.20
CA GLN A 374 -22.47 -10.60 16.54
C GLN A 374 -23.87 -10.76 15.95
N TYR A 375 -24.13 -10.23 14.75
CA TYR A 375 -25.44 -10.33 14.09
C TYR A 375 -25.88 -11.77 13.81
N TYR A 376 -24.95 -12.70 13.73
CA TYR A 376 -25.24 -14.13 13.56
C TYR A 376 -25.99 -14.76 14.74
N LEU A 377 -26.08 -14.06 15.89
CA LEU A 377 -26.89 -14.49 17.04
C LEU A 377 -28.36 -14.06 16.93
N ARG A 378 -28.72 -13.22 15.95
CA ARG A 378 -30.09 -12.74 15.76
C ARG A 378 -30.98 -13.86 15.23
N ALA A 379 -32.00 -14.18 16.01
CA ALA A 379 -33.08 -15.11 15.65
C ALA A 379 -34.35 -14.73 16.41
N GLY A 380 -35.53 -14.95 15.80
CA GLY A 380 -36.83 -14.59 16.42
C GLY A 380 -37.84 -14.12 15.38
N GLY A 381 -39.12 -14.02 15.73
CA GLY A 381 -40.15 -13.54 14.79
C GLY A 381 -40.00 -12.07 14.42
N GLU A 382 -39.38 -11.29 15.32
CA GLU A 382 -39.26 -9.84 15.29
C GLU A 382 -37.98 -9.32 14.59
N VAL A 383 -37.07 -10.21 14.18
CA VAL A 383 -35.82 -9.80 13.53
C VAL A 383 -35.84 -10.11 12.04
N GLY A 384 -35.30 -9.20 11.25
CA GLY A 384 -35.08 -9.38 9.82
C GLY A 384 -33.68 -8.93 9.43
N ASP A 385 -33.18 -9.50 8.33
CA ASP A 385 -31.89 -9.15 7.77
C ASP A 385 -31.99 -9.15 6.24
N MET A 386 -31.40 -8.16 5.58
CA MET A 386 -31.38 -8.07 4.13
C MET A 386 -29.99 -7.72 3.63
N GLN A 387 -29.44 -8.59 2.81
CA GLN A 387 -28.19 -8.37 2.12
C GLN A 387 -28.48 -7.77 0.74
N VAL A 388 -27.98 -6.58 0.45
CA VAL A 388 -28.21 -5.87 -0.81
C VAL A 388 -26.91 -5.80 -1.59
N ASN A 389 -26.97 -6.16 -2.86
CA ASN A 389 -25.86 -6.10 -3.79
C ASN A 389 -26.09 -4.99 -4.80
N LEU A 390 -25.08 -4.12 -4.92
CA LEU A 390 -25.07 -2.96 -5.79
C LEU A 390 -24.23 -3.24 -7.05
N ALA A 391 -24.47 -2.42 -8.07
CA ALA A 391 -23.62 -2.36 -9.25
C ALA A 391 -22.15 -2.08 -8.85
N PRO A 392 -21.17 -2.54 -9.67
CA PRO A 392 -19.76 -2.24 -9.46
C PRO A 392 -19.52 -0.74 -9.31
N LYS A 393 -18.58 -0.35 -8.43
CA LYS A 393 -18.20 1.06 -8.18
C LYS A 393 -17.88 1.90 -9.44
N THR A 394 -17.53 1.25 -10.55
CA THR A 394 -17.23 1.91 -11.84
C THR A 394 -18.48 2.27 -12.64
N GLN A 395 -19.63 1.69 -12.30
CA GLN A 395 -20.90 1.85 -13.03
C GLN A 395 -21.92 2.71 -12.26
N ARG A 396 -21.53 3.22 -11.08
CA ARG A 396 -22.39 3.99 -10.16
C ARG A 396 -21.77 5.35 -9.90
N LYS A 397 -22.63 6.38 -9.85
CA LYS A 397 -22.22 7.75 -9.51
C LYS A 397 -22.14 7.94 -8.00
N GLU A 398 -23.09 7.35 -7.27
CA GLU A 398 -23.17 7.51 -5.83
C GLU A 398 -22.38 6.42 -5.07
N PRO A 399 -21.74 6.78 -3.95
CA PRO A 399 -21.09 5.82 -3.08
C PRO A 399 -22.13 5.03 -2.27
N SER A 400 -21.74 3.86 -1.76
CA SER A 400 -22.66 2.88 -1.15
C SER A 400 -23.30 3.31 0.17
N HIS A 401 -22.88 4.45 0.71
CA HIS A 401 -23.44 5.01 1.93
C HIS A 401 -24.42 6.16 1.66
N ALA A 402 -24.49 6.64 0.42
CA ALA A 402 -25.44 7.66 -0.01
C ALA A 402 -26.71 7.02 -0.58
N ILE A 403 -26.55 5.91 -1.29
CA ILE A 403 -27.60 4.95 -1.68
C ILE A 403 -28.07 4.22 -0.43
#